data_AF-A0A1Y0BZ72-F1
#
_entry.id   AF-A0A1Y0BZ72-F1
#
_cell.length_a   1.000
_cell.length_b   1.000
_cell.length_c   1.000
_cell.angle_alpha   90.00
_cell.angle_beta   90.00
_cell.angle_gamma   90.00
#
_symmetry.space_group_name_H-M   'P 1'
#
loop_
_entity.id
_entity.type
_entity.pdbx_description
1 polymer ?
#
loop_
_entity_poly.entity_id
_entity_poly.type
_entity_poly.pdbx_seq_one_letter_code
_entity_poly.pdbx_strand_id
1 'polypeptide(L)' 'MRIGKYKPSQIRKAAVAGVGVVGTLATSAVDVFTTWIPAGWAGPIASGIAFVAAIGVFLTKNAPLIDAVDEL' A
#
# COMPACT_ATOMS: atom_id res chain seq x y z
N MET A 1 -21.97 6.26 2.54
CA MET A 1 -21.36 7.46 3.18
C MET A 1 -20.31 8.07 2.24
N ARG A 2 -19.93 9.36 2.39
CA ARG A 2 -18.82 9.97 1.61
C ARG A 2 -17.78 10.57 2.55
N ILE A 3 -16.49 10.26 2.34
CA ILE A 3 -15.38 10.91 3.03
C ILE A 3 -14.89 12.03 2.12
N GLY A 4 -15.29 13.28 2.42
CA GLY A 4 -15.05 14.42 1.55
C GLY A 4 -15.80 14.28 0.20
N LYS A 5 -15.06 14.29 -0.92
CA LYS A 5 -15.62 14.14 -2.28
C LYS A 5 -15.68 12.69 -2.78
N TYR A 6 -15.08 11.73 -2.07
CA TYR A 6 -14.90 10.36 -2.57
C TYR A 6 -15.64 9.34 -1.71
N LYS A 7 -16.08 8.26 -2.38
CA LYS A 7 -16.59 7.09 -1.68
C LYS A 7 -15.44 6.34 -0.98
N PRO A 8 -15.59 5.86 0.27
CA PRO A 8 -14.66 4.94 0.92
C PRO A 8 -14.10 3.84 0.00
N SER A 9 -14.95 3.24 -0.85
CA SER A 9 -14.53 2.23 -1.83
C SER A 9 -13.54 2.77 -2.89
N GLN A 10 -13.68 4.03 -3.30
CA GLN A 10 -12.75 4.67 -4.25
C GLN A 10 -11.41 4.97 -3.59
N ILE A 11 -11.41 5.40 -2.32
CA ILE A 11 -10.19 5.63 -1.54
C ILE A 11 -9.44 4.31 -1.36
N ARG A 12 -10.16 3.21 -1.05
CA ARG A 12 -9.57 1.87 -0.98
C ARG A 12 -8.93 1.46 -2.31
N LYS A 13 -9.64 1.61 -3.43
CA LYS A 13 -9.12 1.26 -4.76
C LYS A 13 -7.87 2.06 -5.10
N ALA A 14 -7.86 3.36 -4.80
CA ALA A 14 -6.69 4.21 -5.00
C ALA A 14 -5.52 3.79 -4.08
N ALA A 15 -5.79 3.46 -2.81
CA ALA A 15 -4.78 3.01 -1.87
C ALA A 15 -4.20 1.64 -2.23
N VAL A 16 -5.03 0.67 -2.64
CA VAL A 16 -4.57 -0.65 -3.11
C VAL A 16 -3.77 -0.52 -4.40
N ALA A 17 -4.20 0.34 -5.34
CA ALA A 17 -3.43 0.64 -6.54
C ALA A 17 -2.09 1.30 -6.19
N GLY A 18 -2.08 2.26 -5.26
CA GLY A 18 -0.86 2.90 -4.75
C GLY A 18 0.09 1.92 -4.09
N VAL A 19 -0.42 1.00 -3.26
CA VAL A 19 0.36 -0.09 -2.66
C VAL A 19 0.94 -1.01 -3.72
N GLY A 20 0.18 -1.36 -4.76
CA GLY A 20 0.68 -2.17 -5.87
C GLY A 20 1.80 -1.48 -6.65
N VAL A 21 1.66 -0.17 -6.94
CA VAL A 21 2.69 0.64 -7.60
C VAL A 21 3.93 0.75 -6.73
N VAL A 22 3.79 1.04 -5.43
CA VAL A 22 4.90 1.09 -4.48
C VAL A 22 5.58 -0.27 -4.34
N GLY A 23 4.82 -1.37 -4.30
CA GLY A 23 5.39 -2.72 -4.27
C GLY A 23 6.20 -3.02 -5.53
N THR A 24 5.69 -2.67 -6.71
CA THR A 24 6.39 -2.91 -7.99
C THR A 24 7.64 -2.03 -8.12
N LEU A 25 7.53 -0.76 -7.75
CA LEU A 25 8.65 0.19 -7.72
C LEU A 25 9.68 -0.15 -6.65
N ALA A 26 9.27 -0.65 -5.49
CA ALA A 26 10.19 -1.07 -4.44
C ALA A 26 10.93 -2.34 -4.83
N THR A 27 10.27 -3.32 -5.44
CA THR A 27 10.94 -4.52 -5.95
C THR A 27 11.96 -4.16 -7.03
N SER A 28 11.60 -3.30 -7.99
CA SER A 28 12.55 -2.87 -9.04
C SER A 28 13.64 -1.95 -8.51
N ALA A 29 13.34 -1.08 -7.54
CA ALA A 29 14.34 -0.24 -6.91
C ALA A 29 15.29 -1.03 -6.03
N VAL A 30 14.85 -2.08 -5.33
CA VAL A 30 15.75 -2.95 -4.56
C VAL A 30 16.74 -3.66 -5.48
N ASP A 31 16.29 -4.18 -6.63
CA ASP A 31 17.21 -4.78 -7.62
C ASP A 31 18.27 -3.80 -8.15
N VAL A 32 17.90 -2.53 -8.33
CA VAL A 32 18.81 -1.50 -8.87
C VAL A 32 19.68 -0.83 -7.78
N PHE A 33 19.13 -0.61 -6.60
CA PHE A 33 19.77 0.14 -5.52
C PHE A 33 20.48 -0.74 -4.49
N THR A 34 20.31 -2.06 -4.48
CA THR A 34 21.09 -2.96 -3.58
C THR A 34 22.59 -2.75 -3.66
N THR A 35 23.12 -2.31 -4.80
CA THR A 35 24.54 -1.96 -4.97
C THR A 35 24.94 -0.60 -4.38
N TRP A 36 23.97 0.29 -4.14
CA TRP A 36 24.17 1.67 -3.65
C TRP A 36 23.57 1.91 -2.26
N ILE A 37 22.84 0.94 -1.69
CA ILE A 37 22.22 1.04 -0.37
C ILE A 37 23.33 0.93 0.68
N PRO A 38 23.55 1.98 1.51
CA PRO A 38 24.53 1.94 2.57
C PRO A 38 24.20 0.82 3.57
N ALA A 39 25.23 0.10 4.03
CA ALA A 39 25.07 -0.95 5.03
C ALA A 39 24.36 -0.38 6.28
N GLY A 40 23.16 -0.89 6.56
CA GLY A 40 22.28 -0.42 7.64
C GLY A 40 20.90 0.05 7.20
N TRP A 41 20.71 0.42 5.93
CA TRP A 41 19.42 0.88 5.41
C TRP A 41 18.49 -0.24 4.93
N ALA A 42 19.01 -1.46 4.77
CA ALA A 42 18.22 -2.62 4.35
C ALA A 42 17.07 -2.95 5.31
N GLY A 43 17.29 -2.85 6.63
CA GLY A 43 16.25 -3.10 7.65
C GLY A 43 15.08 -2.10 7.57
N PRO A 44 15.34 -0.78 7.61
CA PRO A 44 14.31 0.24 7.42
C PRO A 44 13.55 0.10 6.11
N ILE A 45 14.24 -0.14 4.98
CA ILE A 45 13.60 -0.32 3.67
C ILE A 45 12.67 -1.55 3.69
N ALA A 46 13.16 -2.69 4.18
CA ALA A 46 12.35 -3.91 4.29
C ALA A 46 11.12 -3.71 5.18
N SER A 47 11.27 -2.99 6.31
CA SER A 47 10.15 -2.67 7.21
C SER A 47 9.11 -1.76 6.55
N GLY A 48 9.54 -0.79 5.75
CA GLY A 48 8.66 0.10 4.99
C GLY A 48 7.87 -0.64 3.93
N ILE A 49 8.53 -1.53 3.18
CA ILE A 49 7.87 -2.39 2.18
C ILE A 49 6.85 -3.31 2.86
N ALA A 50 7.23 -3.96 3.97
CA ALA A 50 6.35 -4.83 4.73
C ALA A 50 5.12 -4.08 5.29
N PHE A 51 5.30 -2.85 5.76
CA PHE A 51 4.21 -2.01 6.25
C PHE A 51 3.22 -1.63 5.14
N VAL A 52 3.72 -1.20 3.98
CA VAL A 52 2.87 -0.87 2.81
C VAL A 52 2.12 -2.11 2.32
N ALA A 53 2.78 -3.27 2.27
CA ALA A 53 2.13 -4.54 1.95
C ALA A 53 1.05 -4.92 2.97
N ALA A 54 1.31 -4.75 4.27
CA ALA A 54 0.33 -5.02 5.33
C ALA A 54 -0.91 -4.13 5.21
N ILE A 55 -0.73 -2.83 4.90
CA ILE A 55 -1.84 -1.92 4.62
C ILE A 55 -2.63 -2.40 3.39
N GLY A 56 -1.95 -2.78 2.31
CA GLY A 56 -2.61 -3.33 1.12
C GLY A 56 -3.45 -4.56 1.43
N VAL A 57 -2.88 -5.54 2.15
CA VAL A 57 -3.58 -6.76 2.56
C VAL A 57 -4.77 -6.43 3.47
N PHE A 58 -4.58 -5.55 4.45
CA PHE A 58 -5.66 -5.12 5.34
C PHE A 58 -6.81 -4.46 4.56
N LEU A 59 -6.51 -3.54 3.65
CA LEU A 59 -7.51 -2.89 2.80
C LEU A 59 -8.23 -3.91 1.92
N THR A 60 -7.51 -4.87 1.35
CA THR A 60 -8.11 -5.88 0.46
C THR A 60 -8.99 -6.86 1.24
N LYS A 61 -8.58 -7.30 2.42
CA LYS A 61 -9.36 -8.22 3.26
C LYS A 61 -10.60 -7.57 3.86
N ASN A 62 -10.52 -6.28 4.19
CA ASN A 62 -11.67 -5.53 4.72
C ASN A 62 -12.50 -4.88 3.62
N ALA A 63 -12.29 -5.25 2.35
CA ALA A 63 -13.08 -4.78 1.22
C ALA A 63 -14.60 -4.84 1.46
N PRO A 64 -15.20 -5.98 1.90
CA PRO A 64 -16.64 -6.05 2.12
C PRO A 64 -17.14 -5.12 3.22
N LEU A 65 -16.35 -4.88 4.29
CA LEU A 65 -16.70 -3.93 5.34
C LEU A 65 -16.62 -2.48 4.85
N ILE A 66 -15.61 -2.16 4.04
CA ILE A 66 -15.45 -0.81 3.46
C ILE A 66 -16.53 -0.53 2.41
N ASP A 67 -16.93 -1.54 1.64
CA ASP A 67 -18.03 -1.43 0.68
C ASP A 67 -19.39 -1.35 1.40
N ALA A 68 -19.57 -2.00 2.55
CA ALA A 68 -20.77 -1.82 3.39
C ALA A 68 -20.90 -0.40 3.97
N VAL A 69 -19.77 0.28 4.24
CA VAL A 69 -19.78 1.69 4.65
C VAL A 69 -20.16 2.64 3.49
N ASP A 70 -20.05 2.22 2.24
CA ASP A 70 -20.58 2.98 1.11
C ASP A 70 -22.13 2.99 1.09
N GLU A 71 -22.78 1.92 1.57
CA GLU A 71 -24.24 1.73 1.58
C GLU A 71 -24.97 2.37 2.77
N LEU A 72 -24.27 2.71 3.86
CA LEU A 72 -24.76 3.48 5.01
C LEU A 72 -24.85 4.99 4.74
#